data_AF-A0A7H1RZW8-F1
#
_entry.id   AF-A0A7H1RZW8-F1
#
_cell.length_a   1.000
_cell.length_b   1.000
_cell.length_c   1.000
_cell.angle_alpha   90.00
_cell.angle_beta   90.00
_cell.angle_gamma   90.00
#
_symmetry.space_group_name_H-M   'P 1'
#
loop_
_entity.id
_entity.type
_entity.pdbx_description
1 polymer ?
#
loop_
_entity_poly.entity_id
_entity_poly.type
_entity_poly.pdbx_seq_one_letter_code
_entity_poly.pdbx_strand_id
1 'polypeptide(L)'
;MLRELKEIAMTEQEILEALEEWQSLSVDPENCYAYEMRLKWLLDQLSNIRGSREEGRQEGLKKGREEGIQEAIQKMSEKGMSIADIAHILDLTEEDVNERLKGLT
;
A
#
# COMPACT_ATOMS: atom_id res chain seq x y z
N MET A 1 -7.11 -23.37 12.96
CA MET A 1 -6.57 -23.13 11.61
C MET A 1 -5.99 -21.73 11.37
N LEU A 2 -6.77 -20.65 11.21
CA LEU A 2 -6.22 -19.31 10.94
C LEU A 2 -5.42 -18.70 12.11
N ARG A 3 -5.73 -19.11 13.35
CA ARG A 3 -5.02 -18.72 14.58
C ARG A 3 -3.69 -19.45 14.73
N GLU A 4 -3.67 -20.74 14.44
CA GLU A 4 -2.47 -21.60 14.44
C GLU A 4 -1.50 -21.22 13.31
N LEU A 5 -2.00 -20.88 12.12
CA LEU A 5 -1.17 -20.39 11.01
C LEU A 5 -0.50 -19.03 11.30
N LYS A 6 -1.13 -18.18 12.12
CA LYS A 6 -0.52 -16.93 12.61
C LYS A 6 0.53 -17.16 13.70
N GLU A 7 0.36 -18.19 14.52
CA GLU A 7 1.33 -18.58 15.55
C GLU A 7 2.59 -19.24 14.96
N ILE A 8 2.48 -19.85 13.77
CA ILE A 8 3.61 -20.46 13.03
C ILE A 8 4.14 -19.51 11.94
N ALA A 9 3.56 -18.33 11.77
CA ALA A 9 4.00 -17.36 10.77
C ALA A 9 5.36 -16.80 11.17
N MET A 10 6.43 -17.45 10.69
CA MET A 10 7.81 -16.99 10.87
C MET A 10 7.92 -15.55 10.35
N THR A 11 8.54 -14.71 11.15
CA THR A 11 8.98 -13.39 10.76
C THR A 11 9.99 -13.49 9.61
N GLU A 12 10.11 -12.43 8.82
CA GLU A 12 11.13 -12.37 7.76
C GLU A 12 12.54 -12.66 8.28
N GLN A 13 12.84 -12.21 9.50
CA GLN A 13 14.12 -12.46 10.16
C GLN A 13 14.34 -13.95 10.44
N GLU A 14 13.36 -14.64 11.01
CA GLU A 14 13.44 -16.07 11.29
C GLU A 14 13.57 -16.91 10.00
N ILE A 15 12.96 -16.45 8.90
CA ILE A 15 13.13 -17.09 7.59
C ILE A 15 14.58 -16.92 7.12
N LEU A 16 15.15 -15.72 7.21
CA LEU A 16 16.54 -15.46 6.81
C LEU A 16 17.55 -16.27 7.63
N GLU A 17 17.36 -16.36 8.94
CA GLU A 17 18.23 -17.15 9.83
C GLU A 17 18.18 -18.65 9.51
N ALA A 18 16.98 -19.19 9.26
CA ALA A 18 16.83 -20.59 8.86
C ALA A 18 17.51 -20.90 7.51
N LEU A 19 17.59 -19.91 6.61
CA LEU A 19 18.24 -20.03 5.32
C LEU A 19 19.78 -20.04 5.45
N GLU A 20 20.33 -19.16 6.27
CA GLU A 20 21.78 -19.11 6.56
C GLU A 20 22.26 -20.40 7.23
N GLU A 21 21.53 -20.89 8.25
CA GLU A 21 21.85 -22.15 8.92
C GLU A 21 21.83 -23.33 7.94
N TRP A 22 20.82 -23.39 7.07
CA TRP A 22 20.71 -24.46 6.09
C TRP A 22 21.82 -24.41 5.03
N GLN A 23 22.19 -23.22 4.55
CA GLN A 23 23.30 -23.03 3.62
C GLN A 23 24.64 -23.46 4.24
N SER A 24 24.82 -23.24 5.55
CA SER A 24 26.00 -23.73 6.29
C SER A 24 26.05 -25.25 6.46
N LEU A 25 24.90 -25.94 6.42
CA LEU A 25 24.78 -27.39 6.64
C LEU A 25 24.74 -28.20 5.34
N SER A 26 24.47 -27.57 4.20
CA SER A 26 24.34 -28.26 2.91
C SER A 26 25.71 -28.60 2.31
N VAL A 27 26.01 -29.90 2.26
CA VAL A 27 27.29 -30.44 1.73
C VAL A 27 27.19 -30.84 0.24
N ASP A 28 26.00 -30.73 -0.37
CA ASP A 28 25.70 -31.20 -1.74
C ASP A 28 25.45 -30.03 -2.72
N PRO A 29 26.35 -29.78 -3.70
CA PRO A 29 26.28 -28.63 -4.61
C PRO A 29 25.03 -28.58 -5.51
N GLU A 30 24.50 -29.72 -5.96
CA GLU A 30 23.30 -29.75 -6.82
C GLU A 30 22.04 -29.42 -6.03
N ASN A 31 22.00 -29.86 -4.77
CA ASN A 31 20.90 -29.56 -3.85
C ASN A 31 20.95 -28.09 -3.37
N CYS A 32 22.15 -27.52 -3.24
CA CYS A 32 22.34 -26.07 -3.01
C CYS A 32 21.74 -25.23 -4.14
N TYR A 33 22.05 -25.53 -5.41
CA TYR A 33 21.56 -24.72 -6.54
C TYR A 33 20.03 -24.75 -6.69
N ALA A 34 19.42 -25.94 -6.61
CA ALA A 34 17.97 -26.06 -6.70
C ALA A 34 17.26 -25.29 -5.56
N TYR A 35 17.86 -25.30 -4.36
CA TYR A 35 17.36 -24.58 -3.21
C TYR A 35 17.53 -23.06 -3.35
N GLU A 36 18.70 -22.59 -3.76
CA GLU A 36 18.97 -21.16 -4.00
C GLU A 36 18.00 -20.57 -5.01
N MET A 37 17.70 -21.31 -6.09
CA MET A 37 16.72 -20.89 -7.09
C MET A 37 15.30 -20.83 -6.52
N ARG A 38 14.92 -21.78 -5.67
CA ARG A 38 13.61 -21.76 -4.96
C ARG A 38 13.53 -20.60 -3.98
N LEU A 39 14.59 -20.34 -3.23
CA LEU A 39 14.68 -19.22 -2.31
C LEU A 39 14.53 -17.89 -3.05
N LYS A 40 15.28 -17.71 -4.14
CA LYS A 40 15.17 -16.52 -4.98
C LYS A 40 13.74 -16.30 -5.46
N TRP A 41 13.08 -17.36 -5.95
CA TRP A 41 11.68 -17.26 -6.36
C TRP A 41 10.76 -16.84 -5.21
N LEU A 42 10.93 -17.40 -4.01
CA LEU A 42 10.15 -17.00 -2.83
C LEU A 42 10.38 -15.54 -2.43
N LEU A 43 11.62 -15.06 -2.48
CA LEU A 43 11.98 -13.67 -2.19
C LEU A 43 11.40 -12.70 -3.24
N ASP A 44 11.42 -13.09 -4.52
CA ASP A 44 10.79 -12.33 -5.60
C ASP A 44 9.26 -12.25 -5.37
N GLN A 45 8.60 -13.36 -5.01
CA GLN A 45 7.17 -13.36 -4.67
C GLN A 45 6.87 -12.48 -3.45
N LEU A 46 7.68 -12.57 -2.40
CA LEU A 46 7.53 -11.76 -1.19
C LEU A 46 7.68 -10.25 -1.50
N SER A 47 8.68 -9.90 -2.30
CA SER A 47 8.92 -8.52 -2.74
C SER A 47 7.74 -7.99 -3.57
N ASN A 48 7.21 -8.80 -4.49
CA ASN A 48 6.03 -8.44 -5.27
C ASN A 48 4.81 -8.18 -4.38
N ILE A 49 4.52 -9.07 -3.42
CA ILE A 49 3.39 -8.91 -2.49
C ILE A 49 3.54 -7.64 -1.65
N ARG A 50 4.76 -7.33 -1.18
CA ARG A 50 5.05 -6.10 -0.43
C ARG A 50 4.85 -4.85 -1.28
N GLY A 51 5.39 -4.86 -2.49
CA GLY A 51 5.23 -3.77 -3.45
C GLY A 51 3.75 -3.50 -3.72
N SER A 52 2.99 -4.51 -4.13
CA SER A 52 1.55 -4.36 -4.42
C SER A 52 0.73 -3.90 -3.21
N ARG A 53 1.08 -4.35 -2.00
CA ARG A 53 0.38 -3.90 -0.78
C ARG A 53 0.66 -2.43 -0.48
N GLU A 54 1.90 -1.99 -0.64
CA GLU A 54 2.28 -0.60 -0.43
C GLU A 54 1.67 0.31 -1.50
N GLU A 55 1.73 -0.09 -2.76
CA GLU A 55 1.06 0.61 -3.87
C GLU A 55 -0.44 0.75 -3.61
N GLY A 56 -1.14 -0.34 -3.28
CA GLY A 56 -2.56 -0.30 -2.98
C GLY A 56 -2.90 0.58 -1.77
N ARG A 57 -2.03 0.63 -0.76
CA ARG A 57 -2.18 1.53 0.40
C ARG A 57 -2.03 2.99 -0.02
N GLN A 58 -1.03 3.31 -0.83
CA GLN A 58 -0.77 4.68 -1.31
C GLN A 58 -1.89 5.17 -2.23
N GLU A 59 -2.33 4.33 -3.17
CA GLU A 59 -3.48 4.62 -4.02
C GLU A 59 -4.76 4.83 -3.20
N GLY A 60 -5.01 3.96 -2.22
CA GLY A 60 -6.16 4.08 -1.33
C GLY A 60 -6.14 5.37 -0.52
N LEU A 61 -4.99 5.79 0.01
CA LEU A 61 -4.85 7.06 0.71
C LEU A 61 -5.04 8.26 -0.20
N LYS A 62 -4.46 8.23 -1.41
CA LYS A 62 -4.61 9.31 -2.39
C LYS A 62 -6.08 9.46 -2.79
N LYS A 63 -6.73 8.36 -3.17
CA LYS A 63 -8.14 8.34 -3.57
C LYS A 63 -9.05 8.78 -2.42
N GLY A 64 -8.84 8.26 -1.21
CA GLY A 64 -9.63 8.65 -0.04
C GLY A 64 -9.47 10.13 0.32
N ARG A 65 -8.28 10.71 0.14
CA ARG A 65 -8.06 12.15 0.32
C ARG A 65 -8.80 12.96 -0.75
N GLU A 66 -8.72 12.55 -2.01
CA GLU A 66 -9.42 13.23 -3.12
C GLU A 66 -10.94 13.19 -2.96
N GLU A 67 -11.50 12.03 -2.60
CA GLU A 67 -12.92 11.85 -2.31
C GLU A 67 -13.35 12.68 -1.08
N GLY A 68 -12.55 12.70 -0.02
CA GLY A 68 -12.81 13.50 1.17
C GLY A 68 -12.82 15.01 0.90
N ILE A 69 -11.90 15.51 0.06
CA ILE A 69 -11.88 16.90 -0.39
C ILE A 69 -13.12 17.21 -1.22
N GLN A 70 -13.50 16.32 -2.14
CA GLN A 70 -14.70 16.48 -2.97
C GLN A 70 -15.98 16.59 -2.12
N GLU A 71 -16.15 15.68 -1.17
CA GLU A 71 -17.30 15.72 -0.25
C GLU A 71 -17.31 16.98 0.63
N ALA A 72 -16.14 17.44 1.06
CA ALA A 72 -16.03 18.66 1.86
C ALA A 72 -16.49 19.88 1.05
N ILE A 73 -16.01 20.03 -0.19
CA ILE A 73 -16.41 21.11 -1.11
C ILE A 73 -17.92 21.09 -1.33
N GLN A 74 -18.50 19.92 -1.61
CA GLN A 74 -19.93 19.73 -1.78
C GLN A 74 -20.72 20.22 -0.55
N LYS A 75 -20.39 19.70 0.63
CA LYS A 75 -21.09 20.01 1.88
C LYS A 75 -20.95 21.47 2.29
N MET A 76 -19.80 22.10 2.02
CA MET A 76 -19.59 23.52 2.29
C MET A 76 -20.40 24.41 1.32
N SER A 77 -20.41 24.05 0.04
CA SER A 77 -21.20 24.74 -0.99
C SER A 77 -22.71 24.64 -0.72
N GLU A 78 -23.20 23.45 -0.36
CA GLU A 78 -24.61 23.22 0.04
C GLU A 78 -25.02 24.04 1.27
N LYS A 79 -24.08 24.36 2.15
CA LYS A 79 -24.29 25.23 3.32
C LYS A 79 -24.22 26.73 2.98
N GLY A 80 -24.05 27.08 1.70
CA GLY A 80 -24.04 28.46 1.21
C GLY A 80 -22.69 29.18 1.41
N MET A 81 -21.60 28.46 1.65
CA MET A 81 -20.27 29.05 1.74
C MET A 81 -19.80 29.51 0.36
N SER A 82 -19.10 30.65 0.30
CA SER A 82 -18.59 31.18 -0.97
C SER A 82 -17.44 30.32 -1.51
N ILE A 83 -17.25 30.33 -2.84
CA ILE A 83 -16.13 29.61 -3.48
C ILE A 83 -14.77 30.07 -2.92
N ALA A 84 -14.61 31.38 -2.69
CA ALA A 84 -13.40 31.96 -2.12
C ALA A 84 -13.12 31.44 -0.69
N ASP A 85 -14.16 31.33 0.15
CA ASP A 85 -14.00 30.81 1.51
C ASP A 85 -13.66 29.31 1.51
N ILE A 86 -14.29 28.52 0.64
CA ILE A 86 -14.01 27.09 0.50
C ILE A 86 -12.57 26.87 0.04
N ALA A 87 -12.14 27.63 -0.98
CA ALA A 87 -10.78 27.60 -1.50
C ALA A 87 -9.75 27.92 -0.41
N HIS A 88 -10.00 28.97 0.38
CA HIS A 88 -9.15 29.35 1.50
C HIS A 88 -9.10 28.29 2.61
N ILE A 89 -10.24 27.69 2.99
CA ILE A 89 -10.30 26.68 4.07
C ILE A 89 -9.57 25.39 3.67
N LEU A 90 -9.68 24.98 2.41
CA LEU A 90 -9.13 23.72 1.91
C LEU A 90 -7.74 23.87 1.29
N ASP A 91 -7.19 25.09 1.28
CA ASP A 91 -5.90 25.44 0.64
C ASP A 91 -5.88 25.01 -0.84
N LEU A 92 -6.94 25.39 -1.56
CA LEU A 92 -7.16 25.14 -2.98
C LEU A 92 -7.31 26.46 -3.74
N THR A 93 -7.26 26.41 -5.07
CA THR A 93 -7.64 27.56 -5.89
C THR A 93 -9.15 27.63 -6.09
N GLU A 94 -9.69 28.82 -6.34
CA GLU A 94 -11.11 28.97 -6.71
C GLU A 94 -11.45 28.23 -8.02
N GLU A 95 -10.47 28.06 -8.90
CA GLU A 95 -10.60 27.27 -10.13
C GLU A 95 -10.79 25.78 -9.80
N ASP A 96 -9.95 25.20 -8.95
CA ASP A 96 -10.07 23.81 -8.50
C ASP A 96 -11.44 23.52 -7.85
N VAL A 97 -11.92 24.45 -7.01
CA VAL A 97 -13.23 24.33 -6.35
C VAL A 97 -14.36 24.37 -7.39
N ASN A 98 -14.26 25.26 -8.38
CA ASN A 98 -15.23 25.37 -9.47
C ASN A 98 -15.25 24.11 -10.36
N GLU A 99 -14.10 23.59 -10.76
CA GLU A 99 -14.02 22.38 -11.58
C GLU A 99 -14.66 21.19 -10.88
N ARG A 100 -14.35 21.03 -9.59
CA ARG A 100 -14.91 19.97 -8.75
C ARG A 100 -16.41 20.07 -8.59
N LEU A 101 -16.98 21.28 -8.53
CA LEU A 101 -18.43 21.50 -8.49
C LEU A 101 -19.10 21.30 -9.87
N LYS A 102 -18.41 21.64 -10.97
CA LYS A 102 -18.93 21.49 -12.34
C LYS A 102 -19.01 20.04 -12.81
N GLY A 103 -18.12 19.16 -12.33
CA GLY A 103 -18.15 17.73 -12.66
C GLY A 103 -19.38 16.95 -12.16
N LEU A 104 -20.33 17.62 -11.51
CA LEU A 104 -21.55 17.05 -10.92
C LEU A 104 -22.84 17.39 -11.70
N THR A 105 -22.77 18.29 -12.69
CA THR A 105 -23.86 18.60 -13.65
C THR A 105 -23.67 17.85 -14.95
#